data_AF-A0A7X7F465-F1
#
_entry.id   AF-A0A7X7F465-F1
#
_cell.length_a   1.000
_cell.length_b   1.000
_cell.length_c   1.000
_cell.angle_alpha   90.00
_cell.angle_beta   90.00
_cell.angle_gamma   90.00
#
_symmetry.space_group_name_H-M   'P 1'
#
loop_
_entity.id
_entity.type
_entity.pdbx_description
1 polymer ?
#
loop_
_entity_poly.entity_id
_entity_poly.type
_entity_poly.pdbx_seq_one_letter_code
_entity_poly.pdbx_strand_id
1 'polypeptide(L)' 'MQEVYRLTRQVARSNASVLLLGETGTGKELIAQAIHRLSPRGSGPFVRVNCGALAENLLESELFGH' A
#
# COMPACT_ATOMS: atom_id res chain seq x y z
N MET A 1 -0.69 -18.78 2.02
CA MET A 1 0.16 -17.90 1.18
C MET A 1 -0.32 -17.81 -0.28
N GLN A 2 -0.63 -18.91 -0.96
CA GLN A 2 -1.10 -18.91 -2.37
C GLN A 2 -2.32 -18.01 -2.61
N GLU A 3 -3.27 -18.00 -1.68
CA GLU A 3 -4.47 -17.17 -1.78
C GLU A 3 -4.16 -15.67 -1.77
N VAL A 4 -3.23 -15.23 -0.92
CA VAL A 4 -2.78 -13.83 -0.88
C VAL A 4 -2.21 -13.44 -2.24
N TYR A 5 -1.36 -14.28 -2.85
CA TYR A 5 -0.80 -13.99 -4.18
C TYR A 5 -1.85 -13.97 -5.29
N ARG A 6 -2.89 -14.81 -5.19
CA ARG A 6 -4.03 -14.80 -6.11
C ARG A 6 -4.79 -13.48 -5.99
N LEU A 7 -5.11 -13.07 -4.76
CA LEU A 7 -5.81 -11.81 -4.48
C LEU A 7 -4.97 -10.59 -4.92
N THR A 8 -3.66 -10.57 -4.63
CA THR A 8 -2.73 -9.53 -5.09
C THR A 8 -2.82 -9.32 -6.60
N ARG A 9 -2.74 -10.39 -7.39
CA ARG A 9 -2.85 -10.30 -8.85
C ARG A 9 -4.23 -9.83 -9.31
N GLN A 10 -5.28 -10.24 -8.62
CA GLN A 10 -6.66 -9.85 -8.94
C GLN A 10 -6.88 -8.36 -8.68
N VAL A 11 -6.51 -7.85 -7.49
CA VAL A 11 -6.75 -6.45 -7.12
C VAL A 11 -5.81 -5.48 -7.84
N ALA A 12 -4.60 -5.90 -8.21
CA ALA A 12 -3.64 -5.07 -8.94
C ALA A 12 -4.19 -4.56 -10.28
N ARG A 13 -5.09 -5.32 -10.93
CA ARG A 13 -5.71 -4.89 -12.20
C ARG A 13 -6.85 -3.88 -12.02
N SER A 14 -7.24 -3.59 -10.78
CA SER A 14 -8.34 -2.67 -10.45
C SER A 14 -7.83 -1.33 -9.91
N ASN A 15 -8.73 -0.34 -9.87
CA ASN A 15 -8.51 0.94 -9.19
C ASN A 15 -9.15 0.98 -7.79
N ALA A 16 -9.57 -0.16 -7.25
CA ALA A 16 -10.16 -0.21 -5.92
C ALA A 16 -9.09 0.05 -4.85
N SER A 17 -9.47 0.76 -3.78
CA SER A 17 -8.63 0.87 -2.58
C SER A 17 -8.50 -0.50 -1.91
N VAL A 18 -7.28 -0.89 -1.54
CA VAL A 18 -6.99 -2.20 -0.95
C VAL A 18 -6.56 -2.03 0.50
N LEU A 19 -7.27 -2.71 1.40
CA LEU A 19 -6.91 -2.80 2.82
C LEU A 19 -6.10 -4.08 3.07
N LEU A 20 -4.89 -3.93 3.61
CA LEU A 20 -4.01 -5.05 3.95
C LEU A 20 -4.05 -5.29 5.46
N LEU A 21 -4.64 -6.41 5.87
CA LEU A 21 -4.70 -6.86 7.26
C LEU A 21 -3.64 -7.93 7.53
N GLY A 22 -3.12 -7.94 8.75
CA GLY A 22 -2.12 -8.91 9.19
C GLY A 22 -1.29 -8.37 10.35
N GLU A 23 -0.62 -9.26 11.06
CA GLU A 23 0.21 -8.92 12.22
C GLU A 23 1.42 -8.05 11.83
N THR A 24 2.01 -7.38 12.82
CA THR A 24 3.25 -6.60 12.65
C THR A 24 4.38 -7.51 12.18
N GLY A 25 5.18 -7.06 11.22
CA GLY A 25 6.33 -7.84 10.71
C GLY A 25 6.01 -8.89 9.64
N THR A 26 4.74 -9.08 9.26
CA THR A 26 4.33 -10.08 8.24
C THR A 26 4.57 -9.66 6.77
N GLY A 27 5.21 -8.51 6.53
CA GLY A 27 5.58 -8.08 5.18
C GLY A 27 4.45 -7.45 4.36
N LYS A 28 3.44 -6.84 4.99
CA LYS A 28 2.35 -6.11 4.30
C LYS A 28 2.85 -5.11 3.26
N GLU A 29 3.98 -4.46 3.52
CA GLU A 29 4.61 -3.50 2.61
C GLU A 29 5.07 -4.14 1.30
N LEU A 30 5.55 -5.39 1.35
CA LEU A 30 5.93 -6.15 0.15
C LEU A 30 4.70 -6.48 -0.70
N ILE A 31 3.56 -6.79 -0.06
CA ILE A 31 2.30 -7.00 -0.76
C ILE A 31 1.81 -5.70 -1.40
N ALA A 32 1.83 -4.57 -0.68
CA ALA A 32 1.45 -3.27 -1.25
C ALA A 32 2.32 -2.92 -2.47
N GLN A 33 3.63 -3.13 -2.38
CA GLN A 33 4.55 -2.88 -3.49
C GLN A 33 4.31 -3.84 -4.67
N ALA A 34 3.96 -5.10 -4.40
CA ALA A 34 3.59 -6.06 -5.45
C ALA A 34 2.29 -5.65 -6.15
N ILE A 35 1.26 -5.19 -5.41
CA ILE A 35 0.02 -4.67 -5.99
C ILE A 35 0.33 -3.51 -6.94
N HIS A 36 1.14 -2.53 -6.51
CA HIS A 36 1.54 -1.40 -7.35
C HIS A 36 2.27 -1.85 -8.61
N ARG A 37 3.33 -2.65 -8.48
CA ARG A 37 4.14 -3.14 -9.60
C ARG A 37 3.34 -3.94 -10.64
N LEU A 38 2.34 -4.71 -10.20
CA LEU A 38 1.50 -5.53 -11.07
C LEU A 38 0.31 -4.75 -11.65
N SER A 39 0.09 -3.51 -11.24
CA SER A 39 -1.00 -2.67 -11.73
C SER A 39 -0.63 -1.94 -13.02
N PRO A 40 -1.63 -1.43 -13.78
CA PRO A 40 -1.36 -0.51 -14.90
C PRO A 40 -0.59 0.75 -14.51
N ARG A 41 -0.54 1.08 -13.22
CA ARG A 41 0.18 2.24 -12.66
C ARG A 41 1.58 1.88 -12.15
N GLY A 42 2.07 0.66 -12.39
CA GLY A 42 3.32 0.16 -11.83
C GLY A 42 4.58 0.91 -12.25
N SER A 43 4.54 1.66 -13.36
CA SER A 43 5.61 2.56 -13.79
C SER A 43 5.58 3.92 -13.09
N GLY A 44 4.49 4.26 -12.41
CA GLY A 44 4.32 5.52 -11.69
C GLY A 44 4.95 5.48 -10.29
N PRO A 45 4.98 6.63 -9.60
CA PRO A 45 5.52 6.74 -8.26
C PRO A 45 4.73 5.86 -7.27
N PHE A 46 5.45 5.22 -6.36
CA PHE A 46 4.89 4.49 -5.22
C PHE A 46 5.29 5.21 -3.94
N VAL A 47 4.39 6.08 -3.44
CA VAL A 47 4.62 6.86 -2.23
C VAL A 47 4.15 6.06 -1.02
N ARG A 48 5.01 5.93 -0.01
CA ARG A 48 4.72 5.22 1.24
C ARG A 48 4.64 6.22 2.37
N VAL A 49 3.61 6.11 3.19
CA VAL A 49 3.44 6.90 4.42
C VAL A 49 3.26 5.93 5.57
N ASN A 50 4.09 6.08 6.61
CA ASN A 50 3.96 5.31 7.84
C ASN A 50 3.27 6.17 8.90
N CYS A 51 1.96 5.98 9.08
CA CYS A 51 1.18 6.74 10.05
C CYS A 51 1.59 6.49 11.52
N GLY A 52 2.25 5.36 11.82
CA GLY A 52 2.73 5.07 13.17
C GLY A 52 4.03 5.80 13.54
N ALA A 53 4.73 6.38 12.55
CA ALA A 53 5.96 7.13 12.75
C ALA A 53 5.74 8.66 12.79
N LEU A 54 4.52 9.13 12.53
CA LEU A 54 4.17 10.55 12.46
C LEU A 54 3.37 10.96 13.71
N ALA A 55 3.69 12.12 14.28
CA ALA A 55 2.81 12.75 15.25
C ALA A 55 1.51 13.21 14.56
N GLU A 56 0.36 13.08 15.21
CA GLU A 56 -0.97 13.36 14.62
C GLU A 56 -1.04 14.73 13.93
N ASN A 57 -0.41 15.74 14.55
CA ASN A 57 -0.39 17.13 14.12
C ASN A 57 0.45 17.36 12.85
N LEU A 58 1.41 16.47 12.54
CA LEU A 58 2.26 16.55 11.35
C LEU A 58 1.67 15.76 10.16
N LEU A 59 0.77 14.80 10.43
CA LEU A 59 0.23 13.91 9.41
C LEU A 59 -0.55 14.67 8.33
N GLU A 60 -1.37 15.64 8.71
CA GLU A 60 -2.18 16.42 7.78
C GLU A 60 -1.32 17.25 6.83
N SER A 61 -0.30 17.93 7.36
CA SER A 61 0.62 18.75 6.54
C SER A 61 1.47 17.91 5.59
N GLU A 62 1.89 16.71 6.00
CA GLU A 62 2.65 15.80 5.13
C GLU A 62 1.79 15.16 4.02
N LEU A 63 0.51 14.87 4.32
CA LEU A 63 -0.40 14.25 3.34
C LEU A 63 -0.96 15.24 2.32
N PHE A 64 -1.23 16.48 2.74
CA PHE A 64 -1.98 17.45 1.95
C PHE A 64 -1.20 18.72 1.61
N GLY A 65 -0.03 18.93 2.22
CA GLY A 65 0.73 20.18 2.10
C GLY A 65 0.13 21.31 2.95
N HIS A 66 0.76 22.48 2.87
CA HIS A 66 0.20 23.77 3.31
C HIS A 66 -0.20 24.58 2.09
#